data_AF-A0A7I4Z596-F1
#
_entry.id   AF-A0A7I4Z596-F1
#
_cell.length_a   1.000
_cell.length_b   1.000
_cell.length_c   1.000
_cell.angle_alpha   90.00
_cell.angle_beta   90.00
_cell.angle_gamma   90.00
#
_symmetry.space_group_name_H-M   'P 1'
#
loop_
_entity.id
_entity.type
_entity.pdbx_description
1 polymer ?
#
loop_
_entity_poly.entity_id
_entity_poly.type
_entity_poly.pdbx_seq_one_letter_code
_entity_poly.pdbx_strand_id
1 'polypeptide(L)'
;MLDLFNLLGWGDFWNGEDLPAGASSRLVHVVIISQSQPPWLARPLYGLAAPAIILVTLVTNSFVVVVLSNKNLRTPTNYILLSMAITELMTGLSSCPWFLYYYTFGGLYVDQEYGLPDFWCKTHPYFAVHLPTIFHTAAIWLTVYLAIQRYIYVCLPSLVVRFCTPQKSRHIIIYICVCAFLSELPVMCTEYSVSVWTTNTTRSCFHKDVDIIDRVIGVDSWKALILCLRALLVHILPCVLLIIFTTCLFKTVNEADRKRSIHQMPSRKVQGSSGCLSSNRLMHATTRMLLVVIAIFLLIEIPVALIFIMHLLAVFYRLLDMSDYKTVNNLLIIRNFLIILTYPLNFAIYFGMSSSFKLQFRQLFSRQVLYVASPAEGAGWRPRFSVQLIDIHKLRRPSRLARKVTQQFGHNRMSATALDASAITDEYL
;
A
#
# COMPACT_ATOMS: atom_id res chain seq x y z
N MET A 1 -8.15 3.24 17.68
CA MET A 1 -9.06 2.13 17.32
C MET A 1 -9.37 1.21 18.50
N LEU A 2 -8.73 1.41 19.67
CA LEU A 2 -8.82 0.53 20.83
C LEU A 2 -9.57 1.12 22.04
N ASP A 3 -9.84 2.43 22.06
CA ASP A 3 -10.46 3.09 23.21
C ASP A 3 -11.65 3.98 22.86
N LEU A 4 -12.24 3.89 21.65
CA LEU A 4 -13.38 4.75 21.33
C LEU A 4 -14.62 4.46 22.21
N PHE A 5 -14.71 3.27 22.79
CA PHE A 5 -15.76 2.89 23.75
C PHE A 5 -15.63 3.64 25.09
N ASN A 6 -14.40 3.77 25.59
CA ASN A 6 -14.11 4.51 26.80
C ASN A 6 -14.17 6.03 26.54
N LEU A 7 -13.68 6.48 25.38
CA LEU A 7 -13.56 7.90 25.00
C LEU A 7 -14.89 8.68 24.85
N LEU A 8 -16.05 8.00 24.76
CA LEU A 8 -17.38 8.61 24.60
C LEU A 8 -18.26 8.49 25.84
N GLY A 9 -17.66 8.16 27.00
CA GLY A 9 -18.37 8.09 28.27
C GLY A 9 -19.19 6.83 28.50
N TRP A 10 -18.85 5.72 27.84
CA TRP A 10 -19.46 4.40 28.06
C TRP A 10 -18.58 3.45 28.89
N GLY A 11 -17.38 3.87 29.27
CA GLY A 11 -16.58 3.22 30.31
C GLY A 11 -16.96 3.75 31.70
N ASP A 12 -16.82 2.92 32.73
CA ASP A 12 -17.06 3.33 34.12
C ASP A 12 -16.20 4.56 34.45
N PHE A 13 -16.86 5.68 34.77
CA PHE A 13 -16.17 6.88 35.24
C PHE A 13 -15.51 6.59 36.59
N TRP A 14 -14.23 6.95 36.72
CA TRP A 14 -13.53 6.78 37.97
C TRP A 14 -14.05 7.80 39.00
N ASN A 15 -14.66 7.31 40.07
CA ASN A 15 -15.25 8.11 41.17
C ASN A 15 -14.33 8.21 42.40
N GLY A 16 -13.05 7.85 42.30
CA GLY A 16 -12.11 7.92 43.43
C GLY A 16 -11.63 9.35 43.72
N GLU A 17 -11.15 9.57 44.95
CA GLU A 17 -10.74 10.88 45.46
C GLU A 17 -9.30 11.30 45.09
N ASP A 18 -8.50 10.40 44.50
CA ASP A 18 -7.07 10.65 44.18
C ASP A 18 -6.80 11.24 42.78
N LEU A 19 -7.79 11.90 42.16
CA LEU A 19 -7.53 12.68 40.96
C LEU A 19 -6.70 13.92 41.36
N PRO A 20 -5.60 14.26 40.64
CA PRO A 20 -4.94 15.54 40.86
C PRO A 20 -5.98 16.65 40.74
N ALA A 21 -5.98 17.59 41.71
CA ALA A 21 -7.07 18.50 42.08
C ALA A 21 -7.57 19.51 41.01
N GLY A 22 -7.46 19.21 39.72
CA GLY A 22 -7.98 19.98 38.60
C GLY A 22 -8.55 19.17 37.43
N ALA A 23 -8.55 17.83 37.48
CA ALA A 23 -9.08 16.99 36.40
C ALA A 23 -10.56 16.64 36.63
N SER A 24 -11.45 17.13 35.75
CA SER A 24 -12.86 16.73 35.73
C SER A 24 -12.99 15.23 35.45
N SER A 25 -13.92 14.53 36.10
CA SER A 25 -14.18 13.08 35.89
C SER A 25 -14.49 12.72 34.44
N ARG A 26 -14.97 13.68 33.63
CA ARG A 26 -15.23 13.51 32.19
C ARG A 26 -13.97 13.39 31.31
N LEU A 27 -12.79 13.76 31.84
CA LEU A 27 -11.52 13.79 31.12
C LEU A 27 -10.67 12.55 31.34
N VAL A 28 -11.13 11.59 32.16
CA VAL A 28 -10.33 10.48 32.64
C VAL A 28 -11.10 9.18 32.49
N HIS A 29 -10.59 8.28 31.64
CA HIS A 29 -11.17 6.96 31.42
C HIS A 29 -10.19 5.85 31.77
N VAL A 30 -10.65 4.84 32.52
CA VAL A 30 -9.86 3.64 32.82
C VAL A 30 -9.77 2.80 31.56
N VAL A 31 -8.55 2.43 31.17
CA VAL A 31 -8.30 1.59 30.01
C VAL A 31 -8.33 0.12 30.44
N ILE A 32 -9.41 -0.59 30.09
CA ILE A 32 -9.55 -2.02 30.33
C ILE A 32 -9.45 -2.77 28.98
N ILE A 33 -8.23 -3.15 28.61
CA ILE A 33 -7.94 -3.76 27.31
C ILE A 33 -8.69 -5.09 27.13
N SER A 34 -8.88 -5.88 28.20
CA SER A 34 -9.59 -7.15 28.12
C SER A 34 -11.09 -7.03 27.79
N GLN A 35 -11.70 -5.87 28.01
CA GLN A 35 -13.09 -5.60 27.63
C GLN A 35 -13.21 -5.18 26.15
N SER A 36 -12.29 -4.35 25.67
CA SER A 36 -12.24 -3.95 24.26
C SER A 36 -11.69 -5.05 23.34
N GLN A 37 -10.82 -5.90 23.88
CA GLN A 37 -10.19 -7.02 23.19
C GLN A 37 -10.43 -8.34 23.94
N PRO A 38 -11.56 -9.04 23.68
CA PRO A 38 -11.83 -10.29 24.36
C PRO A 38 -10.70 -11.30 24.15
N PRO A 39 -10.10 -11.83 25.24
CA PRO A 39 -8.90 -12.67 25.15
C PRO A 39 -9.06 -13.93 24.30
N TRP A 40 -10.26 -14.50 24.24
CA TRP A 40 -10.54 -15.72 23.46
C TRP A 40 -10.33 -15.52 21.95
N LEU A 41 -10.58 -14.31 21.43
CA LEU A 41 -10.40 -13.97 20.02
C LEU A 41 -9.06 -13.27 19.77
N ALA A 42 -8.67 -12.37 20.67
CA ALA A 42 -7.46 -11.57 20.52
C ALA A 42 -6.17 -12.40 20.67
N ARG A 43 -6.12 -13.39 21.56
CA ARG A 43 -4.94 -14.25 21.74
C ARG A 43 -4.59 -15.06 20.48
N PRO A 44 -5.48 -15.85 19.86
CA PRO A 44 -5.11 -16.62 18.67
C PRO A 44 -4.76 -15.70 17.49
N LEU A 45 -5.50 -14.60 17.30
CA LEU A 45 -5.28 -13.69 16.16
C LEU A 45 -4.05 -12.80 16.34
N TYR A 46 -3.91 -12.09 17.47
CA TYR A 46 -2.78 -11.18 17.69
C TYR A 46 -1.57 -11.83 18.35
N GLY A 47 -1.74 -12.87 19.16
CA GLY A 47 -0.62 -13.54 19.84
C GLY A 47 0.10 -14.56 18.96
N LEU A 48 -0.61 -15.22 18.04
CA LEU A 48 -0.03 -16.29 17.21
C LEU A 48 -0.05 -15.94 15.71
N ALA A 49 -1.23 -15.68 15.16
CA ALA A 49 -1.39 -15.51 13.71
C ALA A 49 -0.74 -14.21 13.20
N ALA A 50 -0.97 -13.07 13.86
CA ALA A 50 -0.44 -11.79 13.41
C ALA A 50 1.11 -11.74 13.43
N PRO A 51 1.83 -12.17 14.49
CA PRO A 51 3.29 -12.22 14.46
C PRO A 51 3.83 -13.14 13.35
N ALA A 52 3.20 -14.29 13.10
CA ALA A 52 3.57 -15.17 12.00
C ALA A 52 3.36 -14.49 10.63
N ILE A 53 2.24 -13.81 10.42
CA ILE A 53 1.95 -13.06 9.19
C ILE A 53 2.92 -11.89 9.04
N ILE A 54 3.21 -11.14 10.10
CA ILE A 54 4.18 -10.05 10.10
C ILE A 54 5.57 -10.57 9.74
N LEU A 55 5.98 -11.76 10.22
CA LEU A 55 7.24 -12.39 9.83
C LEU A 55 7.26 -12.73 8.33
N VAL A 56 6.19 -13.32 7.80
CA VAL A 56 6.06 -13.57 6.35
C VAL A 56 6.09 -12.26 5.57
N THR A 57 5.45 -11.22 6.07
CA THR A 57 5.42 -9.88 5.48
C THR A 57 6.81 -9.26 5.46
N LEU A 58 7.55 -9.39 6.56
CA LEU A 58 8.94 -8.93 6.67
C LEU A 58 9.80 -9.56 5.59
N VAL A 59 9.73 -10.89 5.43
CA VAL A 59 10.49 -11.59 4.41
C VAL A 59 10.07 -11.15 3.01
N THR A 60 8.78 -11.22 2.70
CA THR A 60 8.26 -10.96 1.35
C THR A 60 8.43 -9.51 0.91
N ASN A 61 8.07 -8.53 1.74
CA ASN A 61 8.24 -7.11 1.42
C ASN A 61 9.70 -6.67 1.43
N SER A 62 10.58 -7.26 2.25
CA SER A 62 12.03 -7.01 2.13
C SER A 62 12.56 -7.43 0.76
N PHE A 63 12.13 -8.58 0.24
CA PHE A 63 12.49 -8.99 -1.12
C PHE A 63 11.98 -8.00 -2.17
N VAL A 64 10.75 -7.51 -2.05
CA VAL A 64 10.21 -6.47 -2.96
C VAL A 64 11.10 -5.24 -2.94
N VAL A 65 11.42 -4.75 -1.74
CA VAL A 65 12.25 -3.56 -1.56
C VAL A 65 13.62 -3.74 -2.20
N VAL A 66 14.28 -4.88 -1.98
CA VAL A 66 15.60 -5.19 -2.58
C VAL A 66 15.52 -5.23 -4.11
N VAL A 67 14.52 -5.93 -4.67
CA VAL A 67 14.37 -6.06 -6.13
C VAL A 67 14.06 -4.69 -6.76
N LEU A 68 13.09 -3.94 -6.22
CA LEU A 68 12.67 -2.65 -6.79
C LEU A 68 13.69 -1.52 -6.58
N SER A 69 14.59 -1.65 -5.61
CA SER A 69 15.68 -0.69 -5.38
C SER A 69 16.78 -0.74 -6.46
N ASN A 70 16.74 -1.74 -7.35
CA ASN A 70 17.69 -1.86 -8.45
C ASN A 70 17.65 -0.62 -9.37
N LYS A 71 18.81 -0.06 -9.72
CA LYS A 71 18.95 1.12 -10.60
C LYS A 71 18.27 0.92 -11.96
N ASN A 72 18.24 -0.31 -12.46
CA ASN A 72 17.62 -0.66 -13.73
C ASN A 72 16.09 -0.59 -13.73
N LEU A 73 15.48 -0.57 -12.55
CA LEU A 73 14.02 -0.53 -12.35
C LEU A 73 13.51 0.86 -11.95
N ARG A 74 14.28 1.93 -12.13
CA ARG A 74 13.87 3.29 -11.77
C ARG A 74 12.80 3.83 -12.72
N THR A 75 11.55 3.47 -12.46
CA THR A 75 10.38 4.01 -13.13
C THR A 75 9.47 4.72 -12.12
N PRO A 76 8.67 5.72 -12.53
CA PRO A 76 7.71 6.40 -11.67
C PRO A 76 6.82 5.43 -10.89
N THR A 77 6.34 4.38 -11.53
CA THR A 77 5.52 3.36 -10.85
C THR A 77 6.33 2.53 -9.85
N ASN A 78 7.57 2.16 -10.17
CA ASN A 78 8.37 1.37 -9.24
C ASN A 78 8.73 2.15 -7.98
N TYR A 79 8.84 3.48 -8.03
CA TYR A 79 8.92 4.29 -6.81
C TYR A 79 7.65 4.18 -5.95
N ILE A 80 6.46 4.19 -6.57
CA ILE A 80 5.20 4.03 -5.83
C ILE A 80 5.13 2.62 -5.22
N LEU A 81 5.41 1.58 -6.01
CA LEU A 81 5.41 0.18 -5.57
C LEU A 81 6.41 -0.06 -4.42
N LEU A 82 7.60 0.53 -4.53
CA LEU A 82 8.62 0.49 -3.47
C LEU A 82 8.11 1.16 -2.20
N SER A 83 7.56 2.37 -2.31
CA SER A 83 7.01 3.09 -1.16
C SER A 83 5.85 2.35 -0.51
N MET A 84 4.96 1.73 -1.29
CA MET A 84 3.87 0.91 -0.76
C MET A 84 4.41 -0.27 0.04
N ALA A 85 5.36 -1.02 -0.51
CA ALA A 85 5.98 -2.16 0.20
C ALA A 85 6.67 -1.73 1.51
N ILE A 86 7.32 -0.56 1.52
CA ILE A 86 7.92 0.01 2.74
C ILE A 86 6.83 0.36 3.76
N THR A 87 5.78 1.08 3.34
CA THR A 87 4.71 1.48 4.27
C THR A 87 3.95 0.28 4.83
N GLU A 88 3.64 -0.73 4.02
CA GLU A 88 2.97 -1.96 4.46
C GLU A 88 3.83 -2.75 5.46
N LEU A 89 5.15 -2.83 5.20
CA LEU A 89 6.09 -3.43 6.12
C LEU A 89 6.11 -2.69 7.47
N MET A 90 6.18 -1.35 7.43
CA MET A 90 6.19 -0.53 8.64
C MET A 90 4.89 -0.64 9.44
N THR A 91 3.74 -0.80 8.78
CA THR A 91 2.47 -1.01 9.50
C THR A 91 2.53 -2.24 10.39
N GLY A 92 2.91 -3.40 9.83
CA GLY A 92 3.00 -4.64 10.61
C GLY A 92 4.08 -4.59 11.69
N LEU A 93 5.27 -4.06 11.35
CA LEU A 93 6.37 -3.97 12.31
C LEU A 93 6.09 -3.00 13.47
N SER A 94 5.36 -1.91 13.24
CA SER A 94 5.02 -0.97 14.30
C SER A 94 4.03 -1.55 15.33
N SER A 95 3.13 -2.46 14.93
CA SER A 95 2.24 -3.17 15.88
C SER A 95 2.89 -4.36 16.59
N CYS A 96 3.97 -4.91 16.03
CA CYS A 96 4.59 -6.14 16.50
C CYS A 96 5.04 -6.10 17.98
N PRO A 97 5.70 -5.03 18.49
CA PRO A 97 6.12 -4.97 19.89
C PRO A 97 4.96 -5.15 20.88
N TRP A 98 3.82 -4.53 20.58
CA TRP A 98 2.62 -4.64 21.40
C TRP A 98 2.05 -6.06 21.39
N PHE A 99 1.91 -6.65 20.21
CA PHE A 99 1.39 -8.01 20.07
C PHE A 99 2.25 -9.06 20.79
N LEU A 100 3.58 -8.94 20.65
CA LEU A 100 4.52 -9.84 21.33
C LEU A 100 4.43 -9.68 22.84
N TYR A 101 4.52 -8.46 23.36
CA TYR A 101 4.44 -8.24 24.80
C TYR A 101 3.12 -8.71 25.41
N TYR A 102 2.00 -8.17 24.90
CA TYR A 102 0.72 -8.31 25.55
C TYR A 102 0.14 -9.72 25.36
N TYR A 103 0.22 -10.28 24.15
CA TYR A 103 -0.42 -11.56 23.83
C TYR A 103 0.52 -12.77 23.83
N THR A 104 1.84 -12.58 23.68
CA THR A 104 2.79 -13.70 23.54
C THR A 104 3.65 -13.92 24.79
N PHE A 105 4.24 -12.85 25.34
CA PHE A 105 5.16 -12.91 26.48
C PHE A 105 4.46 -12.81 27.85
N GLY A 106 3.14 -12.98 27.89
CA GLY A 106 2.37 -12.99 29.13
C GLY A 106 2.01 -11.63 29.71
N GLY A 107 2.20 -10.53 28.96
CA GLY A 107 1.82 -9.18 29.39
C GLY A 107 0.34 -9.05 29.77
N LEU A 108 -0.55 -9.81 29.13
CA LEU A 108 -1.97 -9.88 29.51
C LEU A 108 -2.20 -10.45 30.92
N TYR A 109 -1.42 -11.44 31.36
CA TYR A 109 -1.55 -11.98 32.72
C TYR A 109 -1.05 -10.96 33.75
N VAL A 110 0.05 -10.27 33.44
CA VAL A 110 0.59 -9.19 34.26
C VAL A 110 -0.44 -8.05 34.39
N ASP A 111 -1.11 -7.67 33.30
CA ASP A 111 -2.16 -6.65 33.31
C ASP A 111 -3.37 -7.06 34.18
N GLN A 112 -3.75 -8.34 34.15
CA GLN A 112 -4.85 -8.86 34.97
C GLN A 112 -4.52 -8.92 36.47
N GLU A 113 -3.27 -9.20 36.83
CA GLU A 113 -2.86 -9.42 38.23
C GLU A 113 -2.33 -8.14 38.91
N TYR A 114 -1.50 -7.37 38.20
CA TYR A 114 -0.80 -6.19 38.73
C TYR A 114 -1.16 -4.89 37.99
N GLY A 115 -1.85 -4.98 36.86
CA GLY A 115 -2.10 -3.85 35.97
C GLY A 115 -0.94 -3.52 35.03
N LEU A 116 -1.26 -2.76 33.98
CA LEU A 116 -0.31 -2.43 32.92
C LEU A 116 0.90 -1.63 33.45
N PRO A 117 2.15 -2.06 33.16
CA PRO A 117 3.34 -1.29 33.54
C PRO A 117 3.35 0.11 32.92
N ASP A 118 3.99 1.08 33.60
CA ASP A 118 3.98 2.50 33.18
C ASP A 118 4.45 2.70 31.73
N PHE A 119 5.53 2.02 31.35
CA PHE A 119 6.05 2.07 29.98
C PHE A 119 4.99 1.63 28.97
N TRP A 120 4.32 0.49 29.20
CA TRP A 120 3.32 -0.04 28.29
C TRP A 120 2.04 0.78 28.31
N CYS A 121 1.62 1.31 29.46
CA CYS A 121 0.49 2.24 29.55
C CYS A 121 0.70 3.48 28.67
N LYS A 122 1.89 4.10 28.71
CA LYS A 122 2.20 5.28 27.89
C LYS A 122 2.41 4.94 26.42
N THR A 123 3.00 3.79 26.10
CA THR A 123 3.43 3.47 24.73
C THR A 123 2.43 2.63 23.93
N HIS A 124 1.47 1.95 24.58
CA HIS A 124 0.50 1.12 23.85
C HIS A 124 -0.27 1.88 22.76
N PRO A 125 -0.73 3.14 22.96
CA PRO A 125 -1.51 3.83 21.93
C PRO A 125 -0.67 4.05 20.67
N TYR A 126 0.63 4.31 20.83
CA TYR A 126 1.55 4.53 19.71
C TYR A 126 1.78 3.26 18.89
N PHE A 127 2.06 2.13 19.54
CA PHE A 127 2.34 0.88 18.85
C PHE A 127 1.07 0.17 18.35
N ALA A 128 -0.02 0.19 19.11
CA ALA A 128 -1.25 -0.51 18.78
C ALA A 128 -2.18 0.31 17.87
N VAL A 129 -2.05 1.65 17.84
CA VAL A 129 -2.99 2.52 17.13
C VAL A 129 -2.29 3.51 16.19
N HIS A 130 -1.51 4.46 16.69
CA HIS A 130 -1.09 5.62 15.90
C HIS A 130 -0.11 5.26 14.76
N LEU A 131 1.02 4.62 15.08
CA LEU A 131 2.03 4.28 14.07
C LEU A 131 1.47 3.37 12.97
N PRO A 132 0.75 2.28 13.28
CA PRO A 132 0.15 1.44 12.25
C PRO A 132 -0.87 2.20 11.40
N THR A 133 -1.66 3.08 12.00
CA THR A 133 -2.66 3.90 11.29
C THR A 133 -2.00 4.85 10.30
N ILE A 134 -0.90 5.52 10.67
CA ILE A 134 -0.15 6.43 9.80
C ILE A 134 0.38 5.67 8.57
N PHE A 135 1.06 4.55 8.79
CA PHE A 135 1.66 3.77 7.71
C PHE A 135 0.60 3.13 6.80
N HIS A 136 -0.48 2.61 7.38
CA HIS A 136 -1.59 2.06 6.61
C HIS A 136 -2.29 3.13 5.77
N THR A 137 -2.54 4.31 6.34
CA THR A 137 -3.13 5.45 5.61
C THR A 137 -2.24 5.87 4.44
N ALA A 138 -0.92 5.93 4.65
CA ALA A 138 0.02 6.21 3.58
C ALA A 138 -0.05 5.13 2.47
N ALA A 139 -0.11 3.85 2.82
CA ALA A 139 -0.23 2.75 1.86
C ALA A 139 -1.51 2.84 1.01
N ILE A 140 -2.65 3.18 1.64
CA ILE A 140 -3.93 3.39 0.94
C ILE A 140 -3.82 4.53 -0.09
N TRP A 141 -3.29 5.68 0.32
CA TRP A 141 -3.16 6.84 -0.57
C TRP A 141 -2.12 6.63 -1.68
N LEU A 142 -1.05 5.86 -1.41
CA LEU A 142 -0.13 5.42 -2.45
C LEU A 142 -0.81 4.48 -3.46
N THR A 143 -1.75 3.64 -3.02
CA THR A 143 -2.56 2.79 -3.89
C THR A 143 -3.50 3.61 -4.77
N VAL A 144 -4.16 4.63 -4.20
CA VAL A 144 -4.95 5.62 -4.97
C VAL A 144 -4.07 6.31 -6.01
N TYR A 145 -2.86 6.75 -5.62
CA TYR A 145 -1.93 7.39 -6.53
C TYR A 145 -1.48 6.45 -7.66
N LEU A 146 -1.24 5.17 -7.35
CA LEU A 146 -0.97 4.14 -8.36
C LEU A 146 -2.14 4.00 -9.33
N ALA A 147 -3.38 3.93 -8.85
CA ALA A 147 -4.57 3.82 -9.69
C ALA A 147 -4.72 5.03 -10.63
N ILE A 148 -4.55 6.25 -10.11
CA ILE A 148 -4.54 7.48 -10.91
C ILE A 148 -3.45 7.44 -11.97
N GLN A 149 -2.23 7.05 -11.58
CA GLN A 149 -1.12 6.95 -12.52
C GLN A 149 -1.46 5.98 -13.65
N ARG A 150 -2.01 4.80 -13.35
CA ARG A 150 -2.40 3.82 -14.36
C ARG A 150 -3.53 4.28 -15.26
N TYR A 151 -4.49 5.01 -14.71
CA TYR A 151 -5.48 5.69 -15.52
C TYR A 151 -4.85 6.67 -16.51
N ILE A 152 -3.91 7.51 -16.08
CA ILE A 152 -3.22 8.47 -16.95
C ILE A 152 -2.45 7.75 -18.07
N TYR A 153 -1.70 6.68 -17.75
CA TYR A 153 -0.94 5.92 -18.75
C TYR A 153 -1.80 5.35 -19.88
N VAL A 154 -3.03 4.93 -19.57
CA VAL A 154 -3.90 4.20 -20.51
C VAL A 154 -4.86 5.15 -21.21
N CYS A 155 -5.50 6.04 -20.47
CA CYS A 155 -6.57 6.89 -20.97
C CYS A 155 -6.04 8.23 -21.50
N LEU A 156 -4.88 8.68 -21.03
CA LEU A 156 -4.33 10.03 -21.29
C LEU A 156 -2.82 9.98 -21.63
N PRO A 157 -2.41 9.27 -22.70
CA PRO A 157 -1.00 9.10 -23.04
C PRO A 157 -0.24 10.41 -23.27
N SER A 158 -0.93 11.47 -23.73
CA SER A 158 -0.35 12.81 -23.90
C SER A 158 0.06 13.47 -22.58
N LEU A 159 -0.55 13.10 -21.45
CA LEU A 159 -0.28 13.65 -20.14
C LEU A 159 0.85 12.92 -19.39
N VAL A 160 1.23 11.72 -19.83
CA VAL A 160 2.25 10.88 -19.19
C VAL A 160 3.59 11.61 -19.08
N VAL A 161 4.04 12.22 -20.18
CA VAL A 161 5.35 12.91 -20.22
C VAL A 161 5.39 14.11 -19.27
N ARG A 162 4.23 14.74 -19.02
CA ARG A 162 4.11 15.94 -18.17
C ARG A 162 3.95 15.57 -16.68
N PHE A 163 3.11 14.60 -16.36
CA PHE A 163 2.70 14.31 -14.98
C PHE A 163 3.36 13.06 -14.37
N CYS A 164 3.77 12.08 -15.17
CA CYS A 164 4.32 10.81 -14.69
C CYS A 164 5.86 10.80 -14.80
N THR A 165 6.52 11.84 -14.28
CA THR A 165 7.99 11.87 -14.22
C THR A 165 8.51 11.36 -12.86
N PRO A 166 9.70 10.72 -12.80
CA PRO A 166 10.22 10.17 -11.54
C PRO A 166 10.37 11.19 -10.42
N GLN A 167 10.77 12.42 -10.74
CA GLN A 167 10.97 13.49 -9.77
C GLN A 167 9.63 13.93 -9.14
N LYS A 168 8.59 14.11 -9.97
CA LYS A 168 7.25 14.49 -9.51
C LYS A 168 6.62 13.39 -8.68
N SER A 169 6.73 12.12 -9.11
CA SER A 169 6.26 10.99 -8.33
C SER A 169 6.91 10.91 -6.95
N ARG A 170 8.23 11.17 -6.84
CA ARG A 170 8.90 11.22 -5.53
C ARG A 170 8.35 12.31 -4.62
N HIS A 171 8.09 13.51 -5.13
CA HIS A 171 7.50 14.58 -4.33
C HIS A 171 6.07 14.26 -3.89
N ILE A 172 5.26 13.67 -4.77
CA ILE A 172 3.89 13.24 -4.43
C ILE A 172 3.91 12.16 -3.34
N ILE A 173 4.82 11.19 -3.42
CA ILE A 173 5.01 10.16 -2.39
C ILE A 173 5.34 10.81 -1.04
N ILE A 174 6.31 11.73 -0.99
CA ILE A 174 6.68 12.43 0.25
C ILE A 174 5.48 13.19 0.80
N TYR A 175 4.75 13.91 -0.06
CA TYR A 175 3.55 14.64 0.33
C TYR A 175 2.48 13.70 0.93
N ILE A 176 2.22 12.54 0.32
CA ILE A 176 1.29 11.53 0.84
C ILE A 176 1.70 11.07 2.24
N CYS A 177 2.98 10.73 2.45
CA CYS A 177 3.48 10.29 3.75
C CYS A 177 3.35 11.40 4.82
N VAL A 178 3.66 12.65 4.45
CA VAL A 178 3.51 13.80 5.36
C VAL A 178 2.04 14.03 5.69
N CYS A 179 1.13 14.02 4.71
CA CYS A 179 -0.30 14.16 4.95
C CYS A 179 -0.86 13.03 5.83
N ALA A 180 -0.41 11.79 5.63
CA ALA A 180 -0.83 10.67 6.48
C ALA A 180 -0.40 10.89 7.95
N PHE A 181 0.83 11.33 8.18
CA PHE A 181 1.30 11.70 9.52
C PHE A 181 0.50 12.87 10.12
N LEU A 182 0.32 13.95 9.36
CA LEU A 182 -0.43 15.13 9.80
C LEU A 182 -1.90 14.82 10.09
N SER A 183 -2.48 13.80 9.46
CA SER A 183 -3.86 13.39 9.73
C SER A 183 -4.04 12.72 11.10
N GLU A 184 -2.98 12.08 11.62
CA GLU A 184 -2.98 11.43 12.94
C GLU A 184 -2.48 12.34 14.06
N LEU A 185 -1.66 13.34 13.70
CA LEU A 185 -1.03 14.27 14.64
C LEU A 185 -2.00 14.92 15.64
N PRO A 186 -3.21 15.37 15.26
CA PRO A 186 -4.15 15.95 16.22
C PRO A 186 -4.44 15.01 17.38
N VAL A 187 -4.71 13.73 17.10
CA VAL A 187 -5.01 12.72 18.12
C VAL A 187 -3.81 12.53 19.05
N MET A 188 -2.61 12.39 18.48
CA MET A 188 -1.38 12.18 19.25
C MET A 188 -1.01 13.34 20.17
N CYS A 189 -1.42 14.57 19.82
CA CYS A 189 -1.18 15.75 20.63
C CYS A 189 -2.28 16.01 21.67
N THR A 190 -3.47 15.45 21.47
CA THR A 190 -4.63 15.70 22.34
C THR A 190 -4.90 14.60 23.35
N GLU A 191 -4.33 13.42 23.14
CA GLU A 191 -4.55 12.22 23.95
C GLU A 191 -3.23 11.75 24.57
N TYR A 192 -3.25 11.45 25.87
CA TYR A 192 -2.10 10.86 26.57
C TYR A 192 -2.54 9.86 27.65
N SER A 193 -1.67 8.91 27.98
CA SER A 193 -1.97 7.85 28.96
C SER A 193 -1.07 7.95 30.18
N VAL A 194 -1.64 7.73 31.36
CA VAL A 194 -0.97 7.85 32.66
C VAL A 194 -1.25 6.60 33.49
N SER A 195 -0.20 6.00 34.05
CA SER A 195 -0.35 4.91 35.02
C SER A 195 -0.38 5.47 36.45
N VAL A 196 -1.34 5.00 37.25
CA VAL A 196 -1.48 5.38 38.67
C VAL A 196 -1.64 4.12 39.50
N TRP A 197 -1.03 4.09 40.67
CA TRP A 197 -1.23 3.01 41.64
C TRP A 197 -2.59 3.17 42.30
N THR A 198 -3.46 2.18 42.15
CA THR A 198 -4.80 2.17 42.78
C THR A 198 -4.75 1.44 44.12
N THR A 199 -3.87 0.44 44.25
CA THR A 199 -3.54 -0.20 45.52
C THR A 199 -2.03 -0.35 45.65
N ASN A 200 -1.55 -0.83 46.80
CA ASN A 200 -0.12 -1.09 47.02
C ASN A 200 0.47 -2.11 46.01
N THR A 201 -0.37 -2.91 45.34
CA THR A 201 0.05 -3.97 44.42
C THR A 201 -0.51 -3.83 43.01
N THR A 202 -1.54 -3.01 42.79
CA THR A 202 -2.20 -2.87 41.49
C THR A 202 -2.10 -1.47 40.90
N ARG A 203 -1.85 -1.41 39.60
CA ARG A 203 -1.81 -0.19 38.79
C ARG A 203 -3.02 -0.13 37.88
N SER A 204 -3.53 1.07 37.66
CA SER A 204 -4.56 1.35 36.65
C SER A 204 -3.99 2.30 35.61
N CYS A 205 -4.22 1.98 34.34
CA CYS A 205 -3.87 2.86 33.22
C CYS A 205 -5.08 3.74 32.89
N PHE A 206 -4.85 5.04 32.83
CA PHE A 206 -5.86 6.04 32.52
C PHE A 206 -5.54 6.74 31.22
N HIS A 207 -6.55 6.90 30.38
CA HIS A 207 -6.49 7.73 29.19
C HIS A 207 -7.04 9.11 29.52
N LYS A 208 -6.30 10.16 29.15
CA LYS A 208 -6.62 11.55 29.44
C LYS A 208 -6.58 12.41 28.18
N ASP A 209 -7.55 13.30 28.07
CA ASP A 209 -7.56 14.38 27.08
C ASP A 209 -6.90 15.65 27.66
N VAL A 210 -6.39 16.52 26.80
CA VAL A 210 -5.84 17.82 27.23
C VAL A 210 -6.97 18.78 27.63
N ASP A 211 -6.84 19.40 28.80
CA ASP A 211 -7.85 20.29 29.41
C ASP A 211 -8.35 21.43 28.50
N ILE A 212 -7.51 21.91 27.57
CA ILE A 212 -7.87 22.99 26.65
C ILE A 212 -9.01 22.60 25.71
N ILE A 213 -9.14 21.32 25.38
CA ILE A 213 -10.14 20.80 24.44
C ILE A 213 -11.53 20.89 25.05
N ASP A 214 -11.65 20.50 26.31
CA ASP A 214 -12.90 20.56 27.06
C ASP A 214 -13.40 22.00 27.20
N ARG A 215 -12.49 22.95 27.46
CA ARG A 215 -12.84 24.36 27.65
C ARG A 215 -13.30 25.07 26.38
N VAL A 216 -12.79 24.69 25.20
CA VAL A 216 -13.03 25.43 23.95
C VAL A 216 -14.06 24.76 23.05
N ILE A 217 -13.93 23.45 22.83
CA ILE A 217 -14.70 22.71 21.81
C ILE A 217 -15.63 21.69 22.46
N GLY A 218 -15.26 21.17 23.63
CA GLY A 218 -15.88 20.01 24.24
C GLY A 218 -15.26 18.70 23.69
N VAL A 219 -14.96 17.78 24.60
CA VAL A 219 -14.27 16.52 24.31
C VAL A 219 -15.04 15.66 23.29
N ASP A 220 -16.36 15.56 23.45
CA ASP A 220 -17.22 14.77 22.56
C ASP A 220 -17.22 15.32 21.12
N SER A 221 -17.35 16.64 20.96
CA SER A 221 -17.35 17.31 19.66
C SER A 221 -16.01 17.17 18.94
N TRP A 222 -14.90 17.30 19.68
CA TRP A 222 -13.56 17.14 19.13
C TRP A 222 -13.32 15.72 18.61
N LYS A 223 -13.67 14.71 19.42
CA LYS A 223 -13.55 13.30 19.05
C LYS A 223 -14.46 12.93 17.88
N ALA A 224 -15.71 13.42 17.89
CA ALA A 224 -16.64 13.26 16.78
C ALA A 224 -16.09 13.82 15.47
N LEU A 225 -15.51 15.02 15.50
CA LEU A 225 -14.90 15.66 14.34
C LEU A 225 -13.73 14.83 13.78
N ILE A 226 -12.79 14.44 14.63
CA ILE A 226 -11.64 13.61 14.24
C ILE A 226 -12.09 12.28 13.65
N LEU A 227 -13.07 11.63 14.28
CA LEU A 227 -13.58 10.35 13.84
C LEU A 227 -14.27 10.45 12.47
N CYS A 228 -15.05 11.50 12.25
CA CYS A 228 -15.66 11.81 10.95
C CYS A 228 -14.61 12.10 9.87
N LEU A 229 -13.60 12.90 10.19
CA LEU A 229 -12.50 13.20 9.26
C LEU A 229 -11.74 11.91 8.88
N ARG A 230 -11.48 11.03 9.85
CA ARG A 230 -10.86 9.73 9.61
C ARG A 230 -11.75 8.84 8.74
N ALA A 231 -13.06 8.77 9.02
CA ALA A 231 -14.01 8.03 8.19
C ALA A 231 -14.00 8.51 6.73
N LEU A 232 -14.04 9.82 6.53
CA LEU A 232 -14.06 10.44 5.22
C LEU A 232 -12.75 10.24 4.46
N LEU A 233 -11.62 10.65 5.06
CA LEU A 233 -10.33 10.76 4.37
C LEU A 233 -9.54 9.46 4.31
N VAL A 234 -9.72 8.55 5.27
CA VAL A 234 -8.96 7.29 5.33
C VAL A 234 -9.75 6.12 4.75
N HIS A 235 -11.09 6.14 4.83
CA HIS A 235 -11.92 5.03 4.38
C HIS A 235 -12.75 5.38 3.14
N ILE A 236 -13.69 6.32 3.24
CA ILE A 236 -14.70 6.56 2.20
C ILE A 236 -14.06 7.10 0.91
N LEU A 237 -13.29 8.19 1.02
CA LEU A 237 -12.73 8.87 -0.15
C LEU A 237 -11.76 7.98 -0.94
N PRO A 238 -10.79 7.28 -0.33
CA PRO A 238 -9.94 6.34 -1.07
C PRO A 238 -10.71 5.21 -1.74
N CYS A 239 -11.69 4.61 -1.07
CA CYS A 239 -12.51 3.53 -1.64
C CYS A 239 -13.30 4.01 -2.87
N VAL A 240 -13.95 5.16 -2.77
CA VAL A 240 -14.71 5.77 -3.88
C VAL A 240 -13.79 6.07 -5.06
N LEU A 241 -12.63 6.68 -4.82
CA LEU A 241 -11.65 6.98 -5.87
C LEU A 241 -11.14 5.71 -6.55
N LEU A 242 -10.79 4.68 -5.78
CA LEU A 242 -10.34 3.40 -6.33
C LEU A 242 -11.43 2.73 -7.17
N ILE A 243 -12.68 2.72 -6.72
CA ILE A 243 -13.81 2.17 -7.50
C ILE A 243 -14.01 2.93 -8.81
N ILE A 244 -13.96 4.27 -8.77
CA ILE A 244 -14.11 5.11 -9.96
C ILE A 244 -12.97 4.84 -10.95
N PHE A 245 -11.71 4.92 -10.52
CA PHE A 245 -10.57 4.76 -11.41
C PHE A 245 -10.46 3.33 -11.97
N THR A 246 -10.76 2.30 -11.17
CA THR A 246 -10.77 0.91 -11.65
C THR A 246 -11.89 0.64 -12.65
N THR A 247 -13.11 1.12 -12.38
CA THR A 247 -14.24 0.95 -13.30
C THR A 247 -13.99 1.68 -14.61
N CYS A 248 -13.47 2.91 -14.54
CA CYS A 248 -13.14 3.68 -15.73
C CYS A 248 -12.04 2.98 -16.55
N LEU A 249 -10.99 2.51 -15.89
CA LEU A 249 -9.89 1.79 -16.52
C LEU A 249 -10.33 0.45 -17.13
N PHE A 250 -11.22 -0.28 -16.45
CA PHE A 250 -11.78 -1.53 -16.98
C PHE A 250 -12.59 -1.28 -18.25
N LYS A 251 -13.45 -0.25 -18.25
CA LYS A 251 -14.25 0.14 -19.43
C LYS A 251 -13.36 0.52 -20.61
N THR A 252 -12.31 1.31 -20.40
CA THR A 252 -11.42 1.74 -21.50
C THR A 252 -10.59 0.58 -22.06
N VAL A 253 -10.11 -0.32 -21.21
CA VAL A 253 -9.39 -1.53 -21.65
C VAL A 253 -10.32 -2.45 -22.45
N ASN A 254 -11.53 -2.71 -21.95
CA ASN A 254 -12.49 -3.58 -22.63
C ASN A 254 -12.95 -2.99 -23.98
N GLU A 255 -13.12 -1.67 -24.06
CA GLU A 255 -13.45 -0.99 -25.31
C GLU A 255 -12.31 -1.06 -26.33
N ALA A 256 -11.06 -0.92 -25.89
CA ALA A 256 -9.89 -1.08 -26.74
C ALA A 256 -9.77 -2.53 -27.26
N ASP A 257 -10.06 -3.52 -26.43
CA ASP A 257 -10.05 -4.93 -26.82
C ASP A 257 -11.22 -5.27 -27.78
N ARG A 258 -12.43 -4.71 -27.54
CA ARG A 258 -13.60 -4.86 -28.42
C ARG A 258 -13.37 -4.27 -29.81
N LYS A 259 -12.80 -3.07 -29.91
CA LYS A 259 -12.46 -2.45 -31.21
C LYS A 259 -11.44 -3.29 -31.98
N ARG A 260 -10.53 -3.98 -31.29
CA ARG A 260 -9.54 -4.88 -31.90
C ARG A 260 -10.14 -6.20 -32.35
N SER A 261 -11.05 -6.80 -31.60
CA SER A 261 -11.72 -8.03 -32.02
C SER A 261 -12.58 -7.81 -33.28
N ILE A 262 -13.17 -6.61 -33.43
CA ILE A 262 -13.95 -6.24 -34.62
C ILE A 262 -13.04 -6.00 -35.85
N HIS A 263 -11.84 -5.43 -35.67
CA HIS A 263 -10.88 -5.20 -36.77
C HIS A 263 -9.96 -6.40 -37.08
N GLN A 264 -10.17 -7.56 -36.46
CA GLN A 264 -9.44 -8.81 -36.72
C GLN A 264 -10.17 -9.76 -37.69
N MET A 265 -10.94 -9.23 -38.65
CA MET A 265 -11.31 -9.97 -39.86
C MET A 265 -10.27 -9.76 -40.97
N PRO A 266 -10.00 -10.77 -41.83
CA PRO A 266 -8.73 -10.88 -42.54
C PRO A 266 -8.70 -9.98 -43.77
N SER A 267 -8.02 -8.84 -43.69
CA SER A 267 -7.55 -8.14 -44.90
C SER A 267 -6.02 -8.08 -44.91
N ARG A 268 -5.50 -8.87 -45.85
CA ARG A 268 -4.15 -9.01 -46.41
C ARG A 268 -3.13 -7.91 -46.06
N LYS A 269 -2.00 -8.37 -45.48
CA LYS A 269 -0.62 -7.83 -45.53
C LYS A 269 -0.46 -6.33 -45.83
N VAL A 270 -0.17 -5.54 -44.79
CA VAL A 270 0.81 -4.44 -44.90
C VAL A 270 1.80 -4.58 -43.74
N GLN A 271 3.05 -4.82 -44.12
CA GLN A 271 4.18 -5.10 -43.25
C GLN A 271 4.91 -3.78 -43.02
N GLY A 272 4.85 -3.22 -41.79
CA GLY A 272 5.53 -1.94 -41.53
C GLY A 272 5.41 -1.29 -40.14
N SER A 273 4.81 -1.90 -39.11
CA SER A 273 4.65 -1.21 -37.80
C SER A 273 4.69 -2.12 -36.56
N SER A 274 5.52 -3.16 -36.59
CA SER A 274 5.64 -4.18 -35.53
C SER A 274 5.99 -3.62 -34.14
N GLY A 275 6.68 -2.48 -34.06
CA GLY A 275 7.13 -1.87 -32.79
C GLY A 275 6.00 -1.27 -31.95
N CYS A 276 5.08 -0.53 -32.58
CA CYS A 276 3.99 0.16 -31.88
C CYS A 276 2.93 -0.81 -31.33
N LEU A 277 2.58 -1.86 -32.10
CA LEU A 277 1.63 -2.88 -31.65
C LEU A 277 2.17 -3.72 -30.48
N SER A 278 3.48 -3.94 -30.40
CA SER A 278 4.12 -4.68 -29.31
C SER A 278 4.09 -3.88 -28.00
N SER A 279 4.42 -2.59 -28.07
CA SER A 279 4.37 -1.67 -26.92
C SER A 279 2.97 -1.57 -26.32
N ASN A 280 1.94 -1.42 -27.17
CA ASN A 280 0.55 -1.42 -26.72
C ASN A 280 0.17 -2.73 -26.01
N ARG A 281 0.58 -3.89 -26.54
CA ARG A 281 0.28 -5.21 -25.95
C ARG A 281 0.88 -5.37 -24.54
N LEU A 282 2.11 -4.87 -24.35
CA LEU A 282 2.78 -4.86 -23.05
C LEU A 282 2.08 -3.91 -22.06
N MET A 283 1.65 -2.73 -22.53
CA MET A 283 0.90 -1.74 -21.74
C MET A 283 -0.45 -2.29 -21.27
N HIS A 284 -1.20 -2.99 -22.14
CA HIS A 284 -2.46 -3.64 -21.78
C HIS A 284 -2.28 -4.80 -20.79
N ALA A 285 -1.22 -5.60 -20.93
CA ALA A 285 -0.92 -6.67 -19.98
C ALA A 285 -0.59 -6.14 -18.58
N THR A 286 0.23 -5.07 -18.48
CA THR A 286 0.53 -4.42 -17.20
C THR A 286 -0.69 -3.74 -16.58
N THR A 287 -1.60 -3.21 -17.40
CA THR A 287 -2.84 -2.59 -16.93
C THR A 287 -3.82 -3.62 -16.38
N ARG A 288 -3.96 -4.75 -17.07
CA ARG A 288 -4.80 -5.87 -16.60
C ARG A 288 -4.28 -6.47 -15.31
N MET A 289 -2.96 -6.62 -15.17
CA MET A 289 -2.35 -6.99 -13.90
C MET A 289 -2.75 -6.04 -12.76
N LEU A 290 -2.65 -4.74 -13.00
CA LEU A 290 -2.90 -3.72 -11.96
C LEU A 290 -4.39 -3.57 -11.64
N LEU A 291 -5.27 -3.82 -12.60
CA LEU A 291 -6.71 -3.95 -12.34
C LEU A 291 -7.00 -5.10 -11.35
N VAL A 292 -6.36 -6.26 -11.53
CA VAL A 292 -6.54 -7.37 -10.59
C VAL A 292 -5.97 -7.04 -9.21
N VAL A 293 -4.81 -6.38 -9.14
CA VAL A 293 -4.22 -5.92 -7.87
C VAL A 293 -5.19 -4.99 -7.14
N ILE A 294 -5.72 -3.98 -7.82
CA ILE A 294 -6.61 -3.00 -7.19
C ILE A 294 -7.97 -3.65 -6.84
N ALA A 295 -8.46 -4.60 -7.64
CA ALA A 295 -9.70 -5.32 -7.33
C ALA A 295 -9.57 -6.20 -6.08
N ILE A 296 -8.45 -6.90 -5.89
CA ILE A 296 -8.19 -7.70 -4.69
C ILE A 296 -8.01 -6.79 -3.46
N PHE A 297 -7.29 -5.68 -3.63
CA PHE A 297 -7.16 -4.68 -2.58
C PHE A 297 -8.54 -4.14 -2.15
N LEU A 298 -9.39 -3.75 -3.12
CA LEU A 298 -10.77 -3.32 -2.87
C LEU A 298 -11.62 -4.41 -2.18
N LEU A 299 -11.44 -5.67 -2.56
CA LEU A 299 -12.20 -6.79 -1.96
C LEU A 299 -11.97 -6.89 -0.45
N ILE A 300 -10.78 -6.55 0.04
CA ILE A 300 -10.45 -6.59 1.47
C ILE A 300 -10.74 -5.24 2.14
N GLU A 301 -10.45 -4.12 1.48
CA GLU A 301 -10.66 -2.79 2.04
C GLU A 301 -12.14 -2.41 2.19
N ILE A 302 -13.03 -2.90 1.31
CA ILE A 302 -14.47 -2.63 1.43
C ILE A 302 -15.04 -3.19 2.76
N PRO A 303 -14.87 -4.48 3.10
CA PRO A 303 -15.24 -5.01 4.42
C PRO A 303 -14.63 -4.21 5.59
N VAL A 304 -13.36 -3.83 5.48
CA VAL A 304 -12.64 -3.06 6.50
C VAL A 304 -13.29 -1.68 6.72
N ALA A 305 -13.63 -0.99 5.64
CA ALA A 305 -14.32 0.31 5.68
C ALA A 305 -15.74 0.19 6.22
N LEU A 306 -16.49 -0.86 5.85
CA LEU A 306 -17.84 -1.11 6.33
C LEU A 306 -17.86 -1.35 7.84
N ILE A 307 -16.93 -2.16 8.37
CA ILE A 307 -16.81 -2.38 9.82
C ILE A 307 -16.52 -1.05 10.56
N PHE A 308 -15.67 -0.20 10.00
CA PHE A 308 -15.38 1.11 10.58
C PHE A 308 -16.59 2.05 10.57
N ILE A 309 -17.35 2.10 9.47
CA ILE A 309 -18.58 2.91 9.37
C ILE A 309 -19.65 2.37 10.32
N MET A 310 -19.79 1.07 10.46
CA MET A 310 -20.70 0.47 11.44
C MET A 310 -20.33 0.89 12.87
N HIS A 311 -19.03 0.86 13.22
CA HIS A 311 -18.55 1.35 14.51
C HIS A 311 -18.84 2.85 14.70
N LEU A 312 -18.59 3.67 13.68
CA LEU A 312 -18.93 5.10 13.67
C LEU A 312 -20.41 5.34 13.97
N LEU A 313 -21.32 4.64 13.27
CA LEU A 313 -22.76 4.78 13.45
C LEU A 313 -23.22 4.33 14.84
N ALA A 314 -22.69 3.21 15.34
CA ALA A 314 -22.98 2.72 16.68
C ALA A 314 -22.61 3.75 17.75
N VAL A 315 -21.45 4.38 17.60
CA VAL A 315 -20.92 5.44 18.45
C VAL A 315 -21.79 6.71 18.41
N PHE A 316 -22.13 7.21 17.21
CA PHE A 316 -22.83 8.48 17.05
C PHE A 316 -24.28 8.42 17.53
N TYR A 317 -24.98 7.35 17.17
CA TYR A 317 -26.41 7.21 17.43
C TYR A 317 -26.71 6.44 18.71
N ARG A 318 -25.68 5.99 19.45
CA ARG A 318 -25.83 5.17 20.68
C ARG A 318 -26.80 3.99 20.47
N LEU A 319 -26.76 3.37 19.29
CA LEU A 319 -27.78 2.41 18.82
C LEU A 319 -27.68 1.02 19.46
N LEU A 320 -26.59 0.72 20.17
CA LEU A 320 -26.29 -0.62 20.66
C LEU A 320 -26.20 -0.63 22.18
N ASP A 321 -26.93 -1.55 22.79
CA ASP A 321 -26.77 -1.90 24.19
C ASP A 321 -25.38 -2.55 24.44
N MET A 322 -24.93 -2.56 25.70
CA MET A 322 -23.64 -3.11 26.12
C MET A 322 -23.39 -4.56 25.64
N SER A 323 -24.46 -5.34 25.42
CA SER A 323 -24.40 -6.71 24.89
C SER A 323 -23.93 -6.73 23.42
N ASP A 324 -24.47 -5.86 22.59
CA ASP A 324 -24.19 -5.84 21.14
C ASP A 324 -22.85 -5.16 20.81
N TYR A 325 -22.35 -4.32 21.72
CA TYR A 325 -21.03 -3.71 21.57
C TYR A 325 -19.88 -4.74 21.56
N LYS A 326 -20.06 -5.89 22.21
CA LYS A 326 -19.10 -7.01 22.14
C LYS A 326 -18.90 -7.49 20.69
N THR A 327 -19.98 -7.52 19.90
CA THR A 327 -19.93 -7.91 18.49
C THR A 327 -19.13 -6.89 17.67
N VAL A 328 -19.30 -5.60 17.95
CA VAL A 328 -18.51 -4.53 17.31
C VAL A 328 -17.02 -4.67 17.63
N ASN A 329 -16.67 -4.91 18.89
CA ASN A 329 -15.28 -5.14 19.31
C ASN A 329 -14.65 -6.35 18.60
N ASN A 330 -15.39 -7.46 18.48
CA ASN A 330 -14.94 -8.63 17.73
C ASN A 330 -14.69 -8.30 16.25
N LEU A 331 -15.61 -7.56 15.62
CA LEU A 331 -15.46 -7.12 14.23
C LEU A 331 -14.26 -6.18 14.05
N LEU A 332 -13.96 -5.32 15.01
CA LEU A 332 -12.77 -4.47 14.98
C LEU A 332 -11.46 -5.28 15.06
N ILE A 333 -11.43 -6.37 15.85
CA ILE A 333 -10.29 -7.30 15.86
C ILE A 333 -10.13 -7.96 14.48
N ILE A 334 -11.24 -8.49 13.93
CA ILE A 334 -11.24 -9.13 12.61
C ILE A 334 -10.77 -8.15 11.55
N ARG A 335 -11.26 -6.90 11.57
CA ARG A 335 -10.84 -5.82 10.68
C ARG A 335 -9.32 -5.63 10.71
N ASN A 336 -8.73 -5.46 11.90
CA ASN A 336 -7.29 -5.24 12.03
C ASN A 336 -6.48 -6.45 11.56
N PHE A 337 -6.97 -7.65 11.85
CA PHE A 337 -6.36 -8.87 11.36
C PHE A 337 -6.40 -8.96 9.82
N LEU A 338 -7.53 -8.61 9.19
CA LEU A 338 -7.67 -8.55 7.74
C LEU A 338 -6.69 -7.55 7.11
N ILE A 339 -6.51 -6.38 7.73
CA ILE A 339 -5.52 -5.38 7.29
C ILE A 339 -4.12 -6.01 7.26
N ILE A 340 -3.69 -6.67 8.34
CA ILE A 340 -2.36 -7.30 8.43
C ILE A 340 -2.22 -8.44 7.41
N LEU A 341 -3.30 -9.18 7.14
CA LEU A 341 -3.33 -10.27 6.17
C LEU A 341 -3.13 -9.79 4.71
N THR A 342 -3.46 -8.53 4.41
CA THR A 342 -3.32 -7.99 3.04
C THR A 342 -1.88 -7.82 2.59
N TYR A 343 -0.97 -7.52 3.52
CA TYR A 343 0.40 -7.15 3.20
C TYR A 343 1.23 -8.24 2.49
N PRO A 344 1.23 -9.51 2.94
CA PRO A 344 1.93 -10.56 2.19
C PRO A 344 1.21 -10.93 0.88
N LEU A 345 -0.10 -10.71 0.77
CA LEU A 345 -0.85 -10.96 -0.46
C LEU A 345 -0.43 -9.98 -1.57
N ASN A 346 -0.13 -8.72 -1.22
CA ASN A 346 0.36 -7.74 -2.17
C ASN A 346 1.66 -8.20 -2.85
N PHE A 347 2.60 -8.79 -2.10
CA PHE A 347 3.78 -9.44 -2.70
C PHE A 347 3.42 -10.56 -3.66
N ALA A 348 2.56 -11.49 -3.25
CA ALA A 348 2.17 -12.64 -4.08
C ALA A 348 1.58 -12.18 -5.43
N ILE A 349 0.83 -11.08 -5.42
CA ILE A 349 0.28 -10.45 -6.61
C ILE A 349 1.39 -9.81 -7.46
N TYR A 350 2.30 -9.04 -6.87
CA TYR A 350 3.40 -8.40 -7.63
C TYR A 350 4.33 -9.44 -8.25
N PHE A 351 4.73 -10.45 -7.47
CA PHE A 351 5.53 -11.58 -7.94
C PHE A 351 4.78 -12.38 -9.01
N GLY A 352 3.49 -12.64 -8.80
CA GLY A 352 2.67 -13.43 -9.71
C GLY A 352 2.44 -12.77 -11.08
N MET A 353 2.37 -11.44 -11.14
CA MET A 353 1.91 -10.77 -12.36
C MET A 353 2.97 -9.91 -13.07
N SER A 354 3.99 -9.38 -12.40
CA SER A 354 4.98 -8.51 -13.05
C SER A 354 6.11 -9.34 -13.67
N SER A 355 6.07 -9.52 -15.00
CA SER A 355 7.13 -10.21 -15.74
C SER A 355 8.49 -9.56 -15.58
N SER A 356 8.54 -8.23 -15.46
CA SER A 356 9.75 -7.46 -15.17
C SER A 356 10.30 -7.73 -13.76
N PHE A 357 9.41 -7.91 -12.78
CA PHE A 357 9.80 -8.28 -11.42
C PHE A 357 10.34 -9.71 -11.35
N LYS A 358 9.65 -10.66 -11.99
CA LYS A 358 10.10 -12.07 -12.10
C LYS A 358 11.48 -12.19 -12.74
N LEU A 359 11.76 -11.40 -13.78
CA LEU A 359 13.04 -11.42 -14.47
C LEU A 359 14.18 -10.91 -13.57
N GLN A 360 13.93 -9.83 -12.81
CA GLN A 360 14.90 -9.26 -11.90
C GLN A 360 15.11 -10.13 -10.65
N PHE A 361 14.05 -10.76 -10.15
CA PHE A 361 14.15 -11.82 -9.15
C PHE A 361 15.04 -12.96 -9.64
N ARG A 362 14.81 -13.47 -10.85
CA ARG A 362 15.68 -14.48 -11.46
C ARG A 362 17.12 -14.00 -11.59
N GLN A 363 17.37 -12.73 -11.85
CA GLN A 363 18.73 -12.17 -11.93
C GLN A 363 19.43 -12.06 -10.58
N LEU A 364 18.69 -11.79 -9.50
CA LEU A 364 19.27 -11.80 -8.16
C LEU A 364 19.75 -13.21 -7.76
N PHE A 365 19.06 -14.25 -8.24
CA PHE A 365 19.35 -15.64 -7.90
C PHE A 365 20.09 -16.42 -9.00
N SER A 366 20.28 -15.86 -10.20
CA SER A 366 20.93 -16.52 -11.34
C SER A 366 22.03 -15.64 -11.93
N ARG A 367 23.28 -16.15 -11.86
CA ARG A 367 24.51 -15.48 -12.35
C ARG A 367 24.62 -15.36 -13.88
N GLN A 368 23.65 -15.85 -14.66
CA GLN A 368 23.78 -15.99 -16.11
C GLN A 368 22.59 -15.39 -16.86
N VAL A 369 22.69 -14.13 -17.27
CA VAL A 369 21.79 -13.55 -18.30
C VAL A 369 22.59 -12.65 -19.25
N LEU A 370 22.36 -12.83 -20.55
CA LEU A 370 23.01 -12.12 -21.65
C LEU A 370 22.30 -10.77 -21.91
N TYR A 371 23.06 -9.68 -21.95
CA TYR A 371 22.55 -8.35 -22.32
C TYR A 371 22.51 -8.22 -23.85
N VAL A 372 21.34 -7.97 -24.42
CA VAL A 372 21.21 -7.62 -25.85
C VAL A 372 20.78 -6.16 -25.93
N ALA A 373 21.69 -5.29 -26.38
CA ALA A 373 21.36 -3.92 -26.70
C ALA A 373 20.64 -3.90 -28.05
N SER A 374 19.39 -3.43 -28.08
CA SER A 374 18.69 -3.13 -29.34
C SER A 374 18.77 -1.63 -29.62
N PRO A 375 19.10 -1.21 -30.86
CA PRO A 375 18.94 0.18 -31.27
C PRO A 375 17.47 0.58 -31.08
N ALA A 376 17.23 1.74 -30.48
CA ALA A 376 15.90 2.34 -30.50
C ALA A 376 15.65 2.90 -31.92
N GLU A 377 14.73 2.29 -32.67
CA GLU A 377 14.29 2.84 -33.95
C GLU A 377 13.60 4.20 -33.69
N GLY A 378 14.22 5.30 -34.15
CA GLY A 378 13.58 6.62 -34.21
C GLY A 378 14.25 7.80 -33.47
N ALA A 379 15.52 7.73 -33.06
CA ALA A 379 16.22 8.90 -32.49
C ALA A 379 17.33 9.40 -33.43
N GLY A 380 17.14 10.61 -33.99
CA GLY A 380 18.17 11.29 -34.79
C GLY A 380 19.49 11.46 -34.03
N TRP A 381 20.61 11.39 -34.77
CA TRP A 381 22.01 11.72 -34.49
C TRP A 381 22.66 11.44 -33.11
N ARG A 382 21.94 10.86 -32.13
CA ARG A 382 22.50 10.28 -30.91
C ARG A 382 21.81 8.95 -30.59
N PRO A 383 22.51 7.80 -30.68
CA PRO A 383 21.91 6.51 -30.37
C PRO A 383 21.59 6.42 -28.88
N ARG A 384 20.30 6.33 -28.53
CA ARG A 384 19.85 5.90 -27.20
C ARG A 384 19.66 4.39 -27.24
N PHE A 385 20.56 3.66 -26.60
CA PHE A 385 20.40 2.22 -26.43
C PHE A 385 19.30 1.94 -25.40
N SER A 386 18.28 1.18 -25.79
CA SER A 386 17.32 0.61 -24.85
C SER A 386 17.73 -0.84 -24.58
N VAL A 387 18.03 -1.16 -23.33
CA VAL A 387 18.40 -2.53 -22.93
C VAL A 387 17.12 -3.35 -22.81
N GLN A 388 16.83 -4.18 -23.81
CA GLN A 388 15.79 -5.20 -23.71
C GLN A 388 16.41 -6.48 -23.13
N LEU A 389 15.91 -6.94 -21.99
CA LEU A 389 16.38 -8.16 -21.37
C LEU A 389 15.58 -9.36 -21.90
N ILE A 390 16.29 -10.34 -22.47
CA ILE A 390 15.71 -11.57 -23.01
C ILE A 390 16.18 -12.74 -22.15
N ASP A 391 15.23 -13.58 -21.73
CA ASP A 391 15.48 -14.80 -20.96
C ASP A 391 16.14 -15.86 -21.85
N ILE A 392 17.34 -16.33 -21.47
CA ILE A 392 18.13 -17.33 -22.22
C ILE A 392 17.32 -18.63 -22.41
N HIS A 393 16.45 -18.99 -21.48
CA HIS A 393 15.64 -20.21 -21.59
C HIS A 393 14.52 -20.12 -22.64
N LYS A 394 14.13 -18.91 -23.09
CA LYS A 394 13.22 -18.74 -24.24
C LYS A 394 13.93 -18.86 -25.59
N LEU A 395 15.26 -18.84 -25.63
CA LEU A 395 16.06 -18.94 -26.85
C LEU A 395 16.38 -20.42 -27.18
N ARG A 396 15.36 -21.19 -27.55
CA ARG A 396 15.52 -22.62 -27.89
C ARG A 396 16.16 -22.88 -29.27
N ARG A 397 17.15 -22.06 -29.70
CA ARG A 397 18.17 -22.35 -30.75
C ARG A 397 18.92 -21.04 -31.13
N PRO A 398 20.11 -20.79 -30.55
CA PRO A 398 20.95 -19.61 -30.85
C PRO A 398 21.40 -19.51 -32.32
N SER A 399 21.49 -20.64 -33.02
CA SER A 399 22.11 -20.74 -34.35
C SER A 399 21.32 -20.09 -35.49
N ARG A 400 20.01 -19.89 -35.33
CA ARG A 400 19.17 -19.28 -36.39
C ARG A 400 19.15 -17.75 -36.35
N LEU A 401 19.39 -17.13 -35.18
CA LEU A 401 19.41 -15.67 -35.04
C LEU A 401 20.78 -15.09 -35.39
N ALA A 402 21.88 -15.76 -34.98
CA ALA A 402 23.21 -15.36 -35.42
C ALA A 402 23.29 -15.32 -36.95
N ARG A 403 22.84 -16.38 -37.64
CA ARG A 403 22.84 -16.44 -39.11
C ARG A 403 21.96 -15.37 -39.76
N LYS A 404 20.82 -15.01 -39.16
CA LYS A 404 19.95 -13.92 -39.64
C LYS A 404 20.56 -12.54 -39.40
N VAL A 405 21.19 -12.30 -38.26
CA VAL A 405 21.85 -11.02 -37.96
C VAL A 405 23.09 -10.84 -38.83
N THR A 406 23.89 -11.89 -39.06
CA THR A 406 25.03 -11.80 -39.99
C THR A 406 24.58 -11.64 -41.44
N GLN A 407 23.49 -12.29 -41.87
CA GLN A 407 22.93 -12.08 -43.23
C GLN A 407 22.33 -10.68 -43.40
N GLN A 408 21.66 -10.15 -42.39
CA GLN A 408 21.01 -8.83 -42.45
C GLN A 408 22.03 -7.69 -42.36
N PHE A 409 23.12 -7.85 -41.60
CA PHE A 409 24.27 -6.95 -41.64
C PHE A 409 25.09 -7.06 -42.93
N GLY A 410 25.26 -8.26 -43.49
CA GLY A 410 25.92 -8.46 -44.78
C GLY A 410 25.16 -7.83 -45.94
N HIS A 411 23.83 -7.93 -45.94
CA HIS A 411 22.98 -7.37 -47.00
C HIS A 411 22.90 -5.84 -46.94
N ASN A 412 22.87 -5.24 -45.75
CA ASN A 412 22.91 -3.78 -45.57
C ASN A 412 24.28 -3.17 -45.90
N ARG A 413 25.38 -3.92 -45.73
CA ARG A 413 26.73 -3.45 -46.07
C ARG A 413 26.98 -3.50 -47.58
N MET A 414 26.48 -4.52 -48.28
CA MET A 414 26.55 -4.61 -49.75
C MET A 414 25.66 -3.60 -50.47
N SER A 415 24.51 -3.24 -49.91
CA SER A 415 23.62 -2.22 -50.48
C SER A 415 24.13 -0.79 -50.23
N ALA A 416 24.80 -0.52 -49.10
CA ALA A 416 25.47 0.76 -48.85
C ALA A 416 26.68 0.98 -49.79
N THR A 417 27.50 -0.05 -50.04
CA THR A 417 28.65 0.06 -50.96
C THR A 417 28.23 0.15 -52.44
N ALA A 418 27.05 -0.36 -52.81
CA ALA A 418 26.52 -0.24 -54.17
C ALA A 418 25.95 1.17 -54.46
N LEU A 419 25.40 1.84 -53.45
CA LEU A 419 24.90 3.22 -53.54
C LEU A 419 26.04 4.25 -53.61
N ASP A 420 27.15 4.01 -52.90
CA ASP A 420 28.34 4.88 -52.97
C ASP A 420 29.11 4.72 -54.30
N ALA A 421 29.10 3.53 -54.93
CA ALA A 421 29.75 3.32 -56.22
C ALA A 421 28.99 3.95 -57.40
N SER A 422 27.65 4.05 -57.32
CA SER A 422 26.84 4.73 -58.35
C SER A 422 26.82 6.25 -58.23
N ALA A 423 27.24 6.81 -57.09
CA ALA A 423 27.27 8.26 -56.87
C ALA A 423 28.59 8.93 -57.33
N ILE A 424 29.62 8.14 -57.68
CA ILE A 424 30.94 8.66 -58.07
C ILE A 424 31.13 8.67 -59.60
N THR A 425 30.22 8.05 -60.38
CA THR A 425 30.32 8.00 -61.86
C THR A 425 29.56 9.10 -62.60
N ASP A 426 28.77 9.95 -61.93
CA ASP A 426 27.97 11.02 -62.57
C ASP A 426 28.58 12.44 -62.45
N GLU A 427 29.82 12.58 -61.94
CA GLU A 427 30.47 13.90 -61.77
C GLU A 427 31.68 14.14 -62.70
N TYR A 428 31.94 13.27 -63.67
CA TYR A 428 32.90 13.51 -64.76
C TYR A 428 32.41 12.87 -66.07
N LEU A 429 31.50 13.55 -66.77
CA LEU A 429 31.35 13.53 -68.23
C LEU A 429 30.51 14.72 -68.71
#